data_AF-A0A1M6IHT0-F1
#
_entry.id   AF-A0A1M6IHT0-F1
#
_cell.length_a   1.000
_cell.length_b   1.000
_cell.length_c   1.000
_cell.angle_alpha   90.00
_cell.angle_beta   90.00
_cell.angle_gamma   90.00
#
_symmetry.space_group_name_H-M   'P 1'
#
loop_
_entity.id
_entity.type
_entity.pdbx_description
1 polymer ?
#
loop_
_entity_poly.entity_id
_entity_poly.type
_entity_poly.pdbx_seq_one_letter_code
_entity_poly.pdbx_strand_id
1 'polypeptide(L)'
;MSPTQGPYRGFDRLPRWWTGLRGVPIALFALPFVPAFFLSLASGQGRLIGGCIAGIAGVASAMTHLARARRGDARRAGVVLGVGTGLAAGFAGGTGAWGAVVLGFMAWGGARLLYEGVTEMAPPPPPPPPRPPDGLDPLRARISALQTGDRLLLPAVEAMRGLLHELTLRPDAAGQARRVLVVGVDGLERISQRLAQGATPPETLPVLVDDLARAARQSAEDLRGAETEALAIQVKVLQDRLHQEGIA
;
A
#
# COMPACT_ATOMS: atom_id res chain seq x y z
N MET A 1 6.59 27.51 -12.86
CA MET A 1 6.19 27.24 -11.46
C MET A 1 7.29 26.42 -10.80
N SER A 2 8.02 27.05 -9.89
CA SER A 2 9.17 26.46 -9.19
C SER A 2 8.70 25.69 -7.95
N PRO A 3 9.28 24.52 -7.63
CA PRO A 3 8.94 23.83 -6.40
C PRO A 3 9.50 24.60 -5.19
N THR A 4 8.61 24.93 -4.28
CA THR A 4 8.88 25.58 -2.99
C THR A 4 9.88 24.76 -2.17
N GLN A 5 11.07 25.31 -2.01
CA GLN A 5 12.10 24.82 -1.09
C GLN A 5 11.62 24.98 0.36
N GLY A 6 11.55 23.89 1.11
CA GLY A 6 11.24 23.91 2.54
C GLY A 6 12.39 24.48 3.39
N PRO A 7 12.11 24.94 4.62
CA PRO A 7 12.97 25.89 5.37
C PRO A 7 14.16 25.27 6.13
N TYR A 8 14.55 24.02 5.89
CA TYR A 8 15.62 23.36 6.66
C TYR A 8 16.84 23.06 5.79
N ARG A 9 17.73 24.06 5.66
CA ARG A 9 19.11 23.89 5.19
C ARG A 9 19.96 23.41 6.37
N GLY A 10 20.46 22.17 6.34
CA GLY A 10 21.48 21.76 7.31
C GLY A 10 22.07 20.37 7.12
N PHE A 11 21.24 19.34 6.88
CA PHE A 11 21.71 17.94 6.96
C PHE A 11 21.36 17.04 5.76
N ASP A 12 20.85 17.60 4.65
CA ASP A 12 20.52 16.84 3.43
C ASP A 12 21.74 16.36 2.61
N ARG A 13 22.97 16.51 3.14
CA ARG A 13 24.20 16.02 2.49
C ARG A 13 24.75 14.74 3.10
N LEU A 14 24.01 14.05 3.95
CA LEU A 14 24.45 12.72 4.39
C LEU A 14 24.16 11.71 3.27
N PRO A 15 25.18 10.95 2.81
CA PRO A 15 25.01 9.95 1.76
C PRO A 15 23.88 8.95 2.07
N ARG A 16 23.15 8.48 1.05
CA ARG A 16 22.06 7.49 1.23
C ARG A 16 22.46 6.26 2.07
N TRP A 17 23.73 5.83 2.04
CA TRP A 17 24.22 4.71 2.84
C TRP A 17 24.20 4.98 4.37
N TRP A 18 24.25 6.26 4.80
CA TRP A 18 24.08 6.66 6.20
C TRP A 18 22.64 6.49 6.71
N THR A 19 21.63 6.52 5.82
CA THR A 19 20.23 6.28 6.22
C THR A 19 19.96 4.83 6.62
N GLY A 20 20.70 3.86 6.04
CA GLY A 20 20.69 2.45 6.48
C GLY A 20 21.45 2.21 7.79
N LEU A 21 22.37 3.10 8.15
CA LEU A 21 23.18 3.03 9.38
C LEU A 21 22.50 3.69 10.60
N ARG A 22 21.27 4.20 10.49
CA ARG A 22 20.58 4.95 11.57
C ARG A 22 20.37 4.14 12.87
N GLY A 23 20.40 2.81 12.79
CA GLY A 23 20.34 1.90 13.95
C GLY A 23 21.72 1.54 14.53
N VAL A 24 22.82 1.76 13.81
CA VAL A 24 24.17 1.36 14.22
C VAL A 24 24.67 2.09 15.47
N PRO A 25 24.40 3.39 15.69
CA PRO A 25 24.79 4.06 16.94
C PRO A 25 24.12 3.42 18.16
N ILE A 26 22.84 3.04 18.05
CA ILE A 26 22.10 2.36 19.12
C ILE A 26 22.63 0.94 19.31
N ALA A 27 22.95 0.22 18.22
CA ALA A 27 23.53 -1.13 18.29
C ALA A 27 24.89 -1.11 19.00
N LEU A 28 25.74 -0.13 18.69
CA LEU A 28 27.02 0.07 19.37
C LEU A 28 26.83 0.41 20.84
N PHE A 29 25.82 1.21 21.18
CA PHE A 29 25.50 1.55 22.57
C PHE A 29 25.03 0.33 23.40
N ALA A 30 24.43 -0.67 22.74
CA ALA A 30 23.97 -1.90 23.37
C ALA A 30 25.06 -2.98 23.46
N LEU A 31 26.16 -2.82 22.74
CA LEU A 31 27.27 -3.77 22.68
C LEU A 31 27.88 -4.15 24.06
N PRO A 32 27.99 -3.25 25.06
CA PRO A 32 28.47 -3.61 26.40
C PRO A 32 27.51 -4.53 27.18
N PHE A 33 26.22 -4.57 26.82
CA PHE A 33 25.23 -5.42 27.50
C PHE A 33 25.36 -6.89 27.12
N VAL A 34 25.92 -7.20 25.95
CA VAL A 34 26.10 -8.57 25.47
C VAL A 34 27.03 -9.38 26.40
N PRO A 35 28.27 -8.94 26.69
CA PRO A 35 29.14 -9.67 27.62
C PRO A 35 28.58 -9.69 29.05
N ALA A 36 27.94 -8.61 29.51
CA ALA A 36 27.31 -8.56 30.83
C ALA A 36 26.18 -9.58 30.99
N PHE A 37 25.38 -9.80 29.92
CA PHE A 37 24.34 -10.82 29.89
C PHE A 37 24.92 -12.23 30.01
N PHE A 38 25.97 -12.56 29.26
CA PHE A 38 26.60 -13.89 29.33
C PHE A 38 27.27 -14.16 30.69
N LEU A 39 27.94 -13.16 31.26
CA LEU A 39 28.49 -13.24 32.62
C LEU A 39 27.40 -13.43 33.68
N SER A 40 26.28 -12.70 33.54
CA SER A 40 25.12 -12.86 34.42
C SER A 40 24.51 -14.26 34.31
N LEU A 41 24.40 -14.80 33.09
CA LEU A 41 23.89 -16.15 32.86
C LEU A 41 24.79 -17.22 33.51
N ALA A 42 26.11 -17.05 33.39
CA ALA A 42 27.09 -17.93 34.02
C ALA A 42 27.08 -17.85 35.56
N SER A 43 26.77 -16.68 36.12
CA SER A 43 26.71 -16.45 37.58
C SER A 43 25.41 -16.93 38.25
N GLY A 44 24.37 -17.28 37.48
CA GLY A 44 23.07 -17.72 38.01
C GLY A 44 22.25 -16.65 38.73
N GLN A 45 22.66 -15.38 38.68
CA GLN A 45 21.98 -14.30 39.39
C GLN A 45 20.74 -13.80 38.61
N GLY A 46 19.57 -14.38 38.92
CA GLY A 46 18.31 -14.11 38.22
C GLY A 46 17.88 -12.63 38.13
N ARG A 47 18.28 -11.79 39.09
CA ARG A 47 18.01 -10.34 39.04
C ARG A 47 18.77 -9.63 37.92
N LEU A 48 20.04 -9.99 37.70
CA LEU A 48 20.86 -9.44 36.62
C LEU A 48 20.37 -9.91 35.25
N ILE A 49 19.91 -11.16 35.16
CA ILE A 49 19.31 -11.71 33.94
C ILE A 49 18.07 -10.90 33.55
N GLY A 50 17.19 -10.63 34.52
CA GLY A 50 16.00 -9.81 34.30
C GLY A 50 16.32 -8.38 33.82
N GLY A 51 17.31 -7.73 34.43
CA GLY A 51 17.75 -6.40 34.02
C GLY A 51 18.38 -6.35 32.63
N CYS A 52 19.16 -7.37 32.26
CA CYS A 52 19.74 -7.47 30.92
C CYS A 52 18.67 -7.73 29.85
N ILE A 53 17.70 -8.60 30.12
CA ILE A 53 16.57 -8.85 29.20
C ILE A 53 15.76 -7.55 29.00
N ALA A 54 15.46 -6.82 30.07
CA ALA A 54 14.75 -5.55 30.00
C ALA A 54 15.53 -4.50 29.18
N GLY A 55 16.85 -4.41 29.37
CA GLY A 55 17.72 -3.52 28.60
C GLY A 55 17.74 -3.88 27.11
N ILE A 56 17.97 -5.15 26.77
CA ILE A 56 17.99 -5.62 25.38
C ILE A 56 16.63 -5.42 24.70
N ALA A 57 15.53 -5.75 25.39
CA ALA A 57 14.17 -5.55 24.87
C ALA A 57 13.85 -4.06 24.65
N GLY A 58 14.29 -3.18 25.55
CA GLY A 58 14.15 -1.74 25.41
C GLY A 58 14.89 -1.18 24.20
N VAL A 59 16.15 -1.60 24.01
CA VAL A 59 16.97 -1.22 22.85
C VAL A 59 16.35 -1.74 21.54
N ALA A 60 15.97 -3.02 21.50
CA ALA A 60 15.37 -3.62 20.31
C ALA A 60 14.05 -2.92 19.94
N SER A 61 13.20 -2.64 20.93
CA SER A 61 11.95 -1.91 20.70
C SER A 61 12.21 -0.49 20.19
N ALA A 62 13.17 0.25 20.77
CA ALA A 62 13.57 1.56 20.27
C ALA A 62 14.08 1.51 18.82
N MET A 63 14.85 0.47 18.44
CA MET A 63 15.26 0.25 17.06
C MET A 63 14.08 -0.01 16.12
N THR A 64 13.09 -0.82 16.52
CA THR A 64 11.91 -1.06 15.68
C THR A 64 11.10 0.21 15.44
N HIS A 65 11.03 1.11 16.42
CA HIS A 65 10.40 2.41 16.27
C HIS A 65 11.19 3.33 15.35
N LEU A 66 12.52 3.40 15.49
CA LEU A 66 13.38 4.21 14.63
C LEU A 66 13.46 3.70 13.19
N ALA A 67 13.39 2.37 12.98
CA ALA A 67 13.39 1.76 11.65
C ALA A 67 12.13 2.12 10.83
N ARG A 68 11.01 2.44 11.49
CA ARG A 68 9.77 2.87 10.82
C ARG A 68 9.82 4.30 10.29
N ALA A 69 10.76 5.11 10.80
CA ALA A 69 11.05 6.47 10.37
C ALA A 69 9.80 7.36 10.18
N ARG A 70 8.73 7.19 10.98
CA ARG A 70 7.54 8.04 10.89
C ARG A 70 7.69 9.28 11.76
N ARG A 71 6.92 10.31 11.41
CA ARG A 71 6.86 11.57 12.15
C ARG A 71 6.53 11.33 13.63
N GLY A 72 7.43 11.71 14.53
CA GLY A 72 7.27 11.53 15.99
C GLY A 72 7.78 10.21 16.55
N ASP A 73 8.31 9.30 15.72
CA ASP A 73 8.90 8.04 16.19
C ASP A 73 10.19 8.29 16.99
N ALA A 74 10.94 9.36 16.73
CA ALA A 74 12.12 9.73 17.53
C ALA A 74 11.75 10.01 18.99
N ARG A 75 10.62 10.70 19.23
CA ARG A 75 10.11 10.99 20.59
C ARG A 75 9.67 9.71 21.30
N ARG A 76 9.03 8.79 20.57
CA ARG A 76 8.59 7.48 21.11
C ARG A 76 9.77 6.57 21.39
N ALA A 77 10.75 6.50 20.50
CA ALA A 77 11.96 5.72 20.68
C ALA A 77 12.78 6.21 21.88
N GLY A 78 12.89 7.53 22.08
CA GLY A 78 13.53 8.08 23.26
C GLY A 78 12.84 7.67 24.56
N VAL A 79 11.49 7.68 24.60
CA VAL A 79 10.73 7.26 25.79
C VAL A 79 10.93 5.76 26.06
N VAL A 80 10.84 4.93 25.04
CA VAL A 80 11.06 3.48 25.16
C VAL A 80 12.48 3.17 25.63
N LEU A 81 13.48 3.87 25.09
CA LEU A 81 14.87 3.72 25.51
C LEU A 81 15.06 4.16 26.96
N GLY A 82 14.52 5.31 27.36
CA GLY A 82 14.60 5.80 28.74
C GLY A 82 13.96 4.85 29.75
N VAL A 83 12.78 4.31 29.44
CA VAL A 83 12.11 3.31 30.30
C VAL A 83 12.92 2.02 30.36
N GLY A 84 13.42 1.52 29.23
CA GLY A 84 14.26 0.31 29.17
C GLY A 84 15.55 0.46 29.97
N THR A 85 16.26 1.58 29.83
CA THR A 85 17.47 1.87 30.60
C THR A 85 17.18 2.02 32.09
N GLY A 86 16.08 2.68 32.47
CA GLY A 86 15.68 2.80 33.88
C GLY A 86 15.38 1.45 34.53
N LEU A 87 14.64 0.58 33.83
CA LEU A 87 14.37 -0.78 34.31
C LEU A 87 15.66 -1.61 34.39
N ALA A 88 16.52 -1.55 33.37
CA ALA A 88 17.79 -2.26 33.37
C ALA A 88 18.68 -1.81 34.54
N ALA A 89 18.78 -0.50 34.80
CA ALA A 89 19.52 0.04 35.93
C ALA A 89 18.94 -0.43 37.28
N GLY A 90 17.61 -0.38 37.44
CA GLY A 90 16.94 -0.80 38.67
C GLY A 90 17.12 -2.30 38.99
N PHE A 91 17.11 -3.17 37.98
CA PHE A 91 17.23 -4.62 38.19
C PHE A 91 18.67 -5.13 38.18
N ALA A 92 19.53 -4.61 37.30
CA ALA A 92 20.90 -5.10 37.11
C ALA A 92 21.97 -4.25 37.79
N GLY A 93 21.77 -2.94 37.97
CA GLY A 93 22.79 -2.04 38.49
C GLY A 93 22.91 -2.01 40.01
N GLY A 94 21.91 -2.52 40.74
CA GLY A 94 21.78 -2.31 42.19
C GLY A 94 21.62 -0.83 42.58
N THR A 95 21.50 0.05 41.59
CA THR A 95 21.25 1.47 41.76
C THR A 95 19.86 1.64 42.36
N GLY A 96 19.76 2.32 43.50
CA GLY A 96 18.48 2.60 44.15
C GLY A 96 17.49 3.28 43.19
N ALA A 97 16.21 3.30 43.56
CA ALA A 97 15.12 3.79 42.69
C ALA A 97 15.42 5.15 42.04
N TRP A 98 16.06 6.06 42.78
CA TRP A 98 16.49 7.36 42.26
C TRP A 98 17.56 7.28 41.16
N GLY A 99 18.56 6.41 41.30
CA GLY A 99 19.60 6.22 40.28
C GLY A 99 19.03 5.66 38.98
N ALA A 100 18.09 4.72 39.08
CA ALA A 100 17.37 4.18 37.93
C ALA A 100 16.57 5.25 37.16
N VAL A 101 15.88 6.14 37.88
CA VAL A 101 15.13 7.25 37.29
C VAL A 101 16.06 8.23 36.58
N VAL A 102 17.17 8.63 37.23
CA VAL A 102 18.15 9.55 36.64
C VAL A 102 18.78 8.98 35.37
N LEU A 103 19.14 7.70 35.38
CA LEU A 103 19.70 7.01 34.21
C LEU A 103 18.69 6.90 33.07
N GLY A 104 17.42 6.61 33.38
CA GLY A 104 16.36 6.61 32.38
C GLY A 104 16.15 7.99 31.73
N PHE A 105 16.18 9.06 32.53
CA PHE A 105 16.10 10.43 32.02
C PHE A 105 17.31 10.82 31.18
N MET A 106 18.52 10.43 31.58
CA MET A 106 19.73 10.65 30.78
C MET A 106 19.68 9.90 29.44
N ALA A 107 19.22 8.66 29.42
CA ALA A 107 19.05 7.90 28.19
C ALA A 107 17.99 8.51 27.26
N TRP A 108 16.87 8.97 27.82
CA TRP A 108 15.84 9.70 27.07
C TRP A 108 16.39 11.01 26.47
N GLY A 109 17.10 11.81 27.28
CA GLY A 109 17.70 13.07 26.85
C GLY A 109 18.80 12.86 25.80
N GLY A 110 19.65 11.86 25.98
CA GLY A 110 20.68 11.48 25.02
C GLY A 110 20.09 11.04 23.68
N ALA A 111 19.06 10.18 23.70
CA ALA A 111 18.34 9.80 22.48
C ALA A 111 17.70 11.02 21.80
N ARG A 112 17.12 11.94 22.57
CA ARG A 112 16.57 13.17 22.01
C ARG A 112 17.65 13.97 21.28
N LEU A 113 18.79 14.26 21.94
CA LEU A 113 19.89 15.02 21.33
C LEU A 113 20.51 14.32 20.10
N LEU A 114 20.58 12.99 20.10
CA LEU A 114 21.09 12.19 18.98
C LEU A 114 20.15 12.21 17.76
N TYR A 115 18.84 12.36 17.97
CA TYR A 115 17.83 12.29 16.92
C TYR A 115 17.17 13.64 16.57
N GLU A 116 17.43 14.70 17.36
CA GLU A 116 17.02 16.09 17.12
C GLU A 116 17.87 16.68 15.99
N GLY A 117 17.45 16.44 14.74
CA GLY A 117 18.16 16.87 13.53
C GLY A 117 18.23 15.82 12.43
N VAL A 118 17.88 14.56 12.73
CA VAL A 118 17.66 13.57 11.68
C VAL A 118 16.41 13.96 10.91
N THR A 119 16.55 14.36 9.65
CA THR A 119 15.43 14.62 8.75
C THR A 119 14.55 13.37 8.72
N GLU A 120 13.42 13.43 9.43
CA GLU A 120 12.32 12.47 9.32
C GLU A 120 11.96 12.48 7.83
N MET A 121 12.20 11.36 7.14
CA MET A 121 11.72 11.25 5.77
C MET A 121 10.21 11.47 5.85
N ALA A 122 9.69 12.41 5.06
CA ALA A 122 8.26 12.49 4.83
C ALA A 122 7.80 11.05 4.58
N PRO A 123 6.72 10.59 5.26
CA PRO A 123 6.26 9.21 5.12
C PRO A 123 6.25 8.89 3.62
N PRO A 124 6.75 7.71 3.19
CA PRO A 124 6.61 7.31 1.80
C PRO A 124 5.14 7.57 1.45
N PRO A 125 4.85 8.25 0.32
CA PRO A 125 3.48 8.62 -0.03
C PRO A 125 2.63 7.40 0.28
N PRO A 126 1.55 7.57 1.08
CA PRO A 126 0.76 6.44 1.55
C PRO A 126 0.59 5.50 0.36
N PRO A 127 0.85 4.18 0.50
CA PRO A 127 0.59 3.26 -0.59
C PRO A 127 -0.78 3.66 -1.12
N PRO A 128 -0.89 3.99 -2.42
CA PRO A 128 -2.10 4.58 -2.96
C PRO A 128 -3.24 3.76 -2.38
N PRO A 129 -4.24 4.40 -1.74
CA PRO A 129 -5.31 3.68 -1.04
C PRO A 129 -5.69 2.52 -1.95
N PRO A 130 -5.74 1.26 -1.43
CA PRO A 130 -6.06 0.11 -2.26
C PRO A 130 -7.24 0.56 -3.11
N ARG A 131 -7.00 0.65 -4.43
CA ARG A 131 -8.01 1.17 -5.35
C ARG A 131 -9.28 0.45 -4.93
N PRO A 132 -10.37 1.18 -4.58
CA PRO A 132 -11.61 0.52 -4.19
C PRO A 132 -11.82 -0.58 -5.22
N PRO A 133 -11.96 -1.85 -4.79
CA PRO A 133 -11.83 -3.00 -5.68
C PRO A 133 -12.62 -2.66 -6.91
N ASP A 134 -11.91 -2.54 -8.04
CA ASP A 134 -12.54 -2.09 -9.26
C ASP A 134 -13.64 -3.12 -9.44
N GLY A 135 -14.92 -2.72 -9.50
CA GLY A 135 -16.02 -3.68 -9.52
C GLY A 135 -15.97 -4.62 -10.74
N LEU A 136 -14.95 -4.45 -11.58
CA LEU A 136 -14.58 -5.15 -12.79
C LEU A 136 -13.38 -6.10 -12.60
N ASP A 137 -12.60 -6.02 -11.52
CA ASP A 137 -11.49 -6.94 -11.20
C ASP A 137 -11.91 -8.42 -11.18
N PRO A 138 -13.03 -8.82 -10.52
CA PRO A 138 -13.49 -10.21 -10.60
C PRO A 138 -13.86 -10.62 -12.03
N LEU A 139 -14.43 -9.70 -12.82
CA LEU A 139 -14.77 -9.98 -14.23
C LEU A 139 -13.50 -10.13 -15.09
N ARG A 140 -12.45 -9.36 -14.81
CA ARG A 140 -11.15 -9.48 -15.49
C ARG A 140 -10.53 -10.85 -15.25
N ALA A 141 -10.55 -11.33 -14.00
CA ALA A 141 -10.06 -12.66 -13.67
C ALA A 141 -10.86 -13.76 -14.38
N ARG A 142 -12.19 -13.66 -14.37
CA ARG A 142 -13.10 -14.61 -15.04
C ARG A 142 -12.88 -14.68 -16.56
N ILE A 143 -12.78 -13.53 -17.22
CA ILE A 143 -12.48 -13.45 -18.66
C ILE A 143 -11.11 -14.07 -18.95
N SER A 144 -10.09 -13.80 -18.12
CA SER A 144 -8.75 -14.39 -18.32
C SER A 144 -8.74 -15.92 -18.19
N ALA A 145 -9.57 -16.48 -17.29
CA ALA A 145 -9.74 -17.92 -17.18
C ALA A 145 -10.41 -18.50 -18.43
N LEU A 146 -11.46 -17.85 -18.94
CA LEU A 146 -12.16 -18.27 -20.16
C LEU A 146 -11.26 -18.27 -21.41
N GLN A 147 -10.26 -17.39 -21.47
CA GLN A 147 -9.28 -17.37 -22.58
C GLN A 147 -8.43 -18.63 -22.69
N THR A 148 -8.27 -19.36 -21.57
CA THR A 148 -7.53 -20.64 -21.55
C THR A 148 -8.43 -21.85 -21.86
N GLY A 149 -9.74 -21.61 -22.03
CA GLY A 149 -10.74 -22.64 -22.27
C GLY A 149 -10.89 -23.04 -23.74
N ASP A 150 -12.11 -23.44 -24.11
CA ASP A 150 -12.44 -23.92 -25.45
C ASP A 150 -12.25 -22.82 -26.52
N ARG A 151 -11.60 -23.18 -27.63
CA ARG A 151 -11.33 -22.28 -28.76
C ARG A 151 -12.61 -21.74 -29.40
N LEU A 152 -13.71 -22.49 -29.32
CA LEU A 152 -15.01 -22.07 -29.85
C LEU A 152 -15.54 -20.79 -29.19
N LEU A 153 -15.17 -20.52 -27.94
CA LEU A 153 -15.68 -19.38 -27.17
C LEU A 153 -14.82 -18.11 -27.33
N LEU A 154 -13.61 -18.24 -27.90
CA LEU A 154 -12.64 -17.15 -27.98
C LEU A 154 -13.19 -15.86 -28.60
N PRO A 155 -13.96 -15.87 -29.71
CA PRO A 155 -14.47 -14.65 -30.31
C PRO A 155 -15.35 -13.82 -29.37
N ALA A 156 -16.22 -14.48 -28.59
CA ALA A 156 -17.06 -13.81 -27.61
C ALA A 156 -16.25 -13.33 -26.40
N VAL A 157 -15.28 -14.12 -25.92
CA VAL A 157 -14.39 -13.75 -24.81
C VAL A 157 -13.55 -12.52 -25.16
N GLU A 158 -13.04 -12.43 -26.39
CA GLU A 158 -12.29 -11.26 -26.87
C GLU A 158 -13.18 -10.01 -26.95
N ALA A 159 -14.42 -10.15 -27.44
CA ALA A 159 -15.37 -9.04 -27.48
C ALA A 159 -15.73 -8.54 -26.06
N MET A 160 -15.93 -9.45 -25.10
CA MET A 160 -16.17 -9.11 -23.69
C MET A 160 -14.95 -8.43 -23.05
N ARG A 161 -13.73 -8.86 -23.40
CA ARG A 161 -12.50 -8.17 -22.98
C ARG A 161 -12.42 -6.75 -23.53
N GLY A 162 -12.81 -6.55 -24.79
CA GLY A 162 -12.92 -5.22 -25.41
C GLY A 162 -13.91 -4.33 -24.67
N LEU A 163 -15.11 -4.84 -24.38
CA LEU A 163 -16.13 -4.12 -23.60
C LEU A 163 -15.64 -3.78 -22.19
N LEU A 164 -14.99 -4.74 -21.50
CA LEU A 164 -14.38 -4.52 -20.19
C LEU A 164 -13.35 -3.37 -20.26
N HIS A 165 -12.53 -3.33 -21.31
CA HIS A 165 -11.54 -2.28 -21.49
C HIS A 165 -12.19 -0.90 -21.63
N GLU A 166 -13.23 -0.76 -22.46
CA GLU A 166 -13.97 0.49 -22.59
C GLU A 166 -14.62 0.91 -21.26
N LEU A 167 -15.18 -0.03 -20.51
CA LEU A 167 -15.75 0.23 -19.19
C LEU A 167 -14.71 0.68 -18.16
N THR A 168 -13.47 0.17 -18.24
CA THR A 168 -12.38 0.65 -17.36
C THR A 168 -11.94 2.07 -17.70
N LEU A 169 -12.06 2.48 -18.95
CA LEU A 169 -11.78 3.85 -19.37
C LEU A 169 -12.93 4.80 -19.01
N ARG A 170 -14.17 4.29 -19.00
CA ARG A 170 -15.41 5.10 -18.85
C ARG A 170 -16.39 4.48 -17.85
N PRO A 171 -16.10 4.56 -16.54
CA PRO A 171 -16.95 3.94 -15.51
C PRO A 171 -18.32 4.63 -15.35
N ASP A 172 -18.43 5.92 -15.67
CA ASP A 172 -19.64 6.72 -15.40
C ASP A 172 -20.80 6.45 -16.39
N ALA A 173 -20.51 5.94 -17.59
CA ALA A 173 -21.51 5.61 -18.61
C ALA A 173 -21.97 4.11 -18.57
N ALA A 174 -21.61 3.39 -17.51
CA ALA A 174 -21.56 1.92 -17.50
C ALA A 174 -22.90 1.16 -17.32
N GLY A 175 -24.02 1.84 -17.10
CA GLY A 175 -25.25 1.21 -16.56
C GLY A 175 -25.75 -0.01 -17.34
N GLN A 176 -25.87 0.10 -18.67
CA GLN A 176 -26.35 -0.98 -19.55
C GLN A 176 -25.22 -1.92 -19.97
N ALA A 177 -24.08 -1.37 -20.38
CA ALA A 177 -22.89 -2.12 -20.80
C ALA A 177 -22.38 -3.07 -19.72
N ARG A 178 -22.43 -2.68 -18.44
CA ARG A 178 -22.06 -3.54 -17.32
C ARG A 178 -22.98 -4.75 -17.17
N ARG A 179 -24.27 -4.62 -17.47
CA ARG A 179 -25.21 -5.75 -17.43
C ARG A 179 -24.90 -6.74 -18.55
N VAL A 180 -24.66 -6.24 -19.77
CA VAL A 180 -24.27 -7.07 -20.91
C VAL A 180 -22.99 -7.84 -20.59
N LEU A 181 -21.99 -7.17 -20.01
CA LEU A 181 -20.75 -7.81 -19.59
C LEU A 181 -20.97 -8.92 -18.55
N VAL A 182 -21.74 -8.65 -17.50
CA VAL A 182 -21.99 -9.63 -16.42
C VAL A 182 -22.75 -10.85 -16.96
N VAL A 183 -23.86 -10.62 -17.68
CA VAL A 183 -24.68 -11.70 -18.24
C VAL A 183 -23.90 -12.51 -19.29
N GLY A 184 -23.10 -11.83 -20.11
CA GLY A 184 -22.26 -12.46 -21.12
C GLY A 184 -21.20 -13.37 -20.51
N VAL A 185 -20.46 -12.89 -19.51
CA VAL A 185 -19.45 -13.69 -18.80
C VAL A 185 -20.08 -14.88 -18.08
N ASP A 186 -21.21 -14.69 -17.39
CA ASP A 186 -21.93 -15.77 -16.72
C ASP A 186 -22.40 -16.85 -17.72
N GLY A 187 -22.90 -16.43 -18.89
CA GLY A 187 -23.31 -17.34 -19.97
C GLY A 187 -22.14 -18.16 -20.52
N LEU A 188 -21.02 -17.50 -20.81
CA LEU A 188 -19.82 -18.15 -21.33
C LEU A 188 -19.22 -19.15 -20.34
N GLU A 189 -19.20 -18.84 -19.04
CA GLU A 189 -18.74 -19.79 -18.01
C GLU A 189 -19.60 -21.04 -17.91
N ARG A 190 -20.93 -20.90 -17.99
CA ARG A 190 -21.82 -22.06 -17.97
C ARG A 190 -21.59 -22.95 -19.19
N ILE A 191 -21.37 -22.34 -20.36
CA ILE A 191 -21.07 -23.08 -21.58
C ILE A 191 -19.71 -23.77 -21.45
N SER A 192 -18.67 -23.06 -21.01
CA SER A 192 -17.32 -23.62 -20.86
C SER A 192 -17.29 -24.77 -19.87
N GLN A 193 -18.03 -24.68 -18.76
CA GLN A 193 -18.16 -25.76 -17.79
C GLN A 193 -18.82 -27.01 -18.38
N ARG A 194 -19.89 -26.85 -19.17
CA ARG A 194 -20.56 -27.98 -19.83
C ARG A 194 -19.66 -28.65 -20.86
N LEU A 195 -18.95 -27.86 -21.66
CA LEU A 195 -18.00 -28.38 -22.66
C LEU A 195 -16.84 -29.11 -21.98
N ALA A 196 -16.31 -28.58 -20.86
CA ALA A 196 -15.28 -29.24 -20.07
C ALA A 196 -15.75 -30.58 -19.46
N GLN A 197 -17.06 -30.73 -19.21
CA GLN A 197 -17.66 -31.99 -18.77
C GLN A 197 -17.92 -32.99 -19.91
N GLY A 198 -17.52 -32.66 -21.15
CA GLY A 198 -17.69 -33.52 -22.32
C GLY A 198 -19.09 -33.45 -22.95
N ALA A 199 -19.88 -32.41 -22.65
CA ALA A 199 -21.15 -32.21 -23.32
C ALA A 199 -20.92 -31.92 -24.81
N THR A 200 -21.74 -32.51 -25.68
CA THR A 200 -21.71 -32.20 -27.11
C THR A 200 -22.24 -30.78 -27.34
N PRO A 201 -21.49 -29.92 -28.06
CA PRO A 201 -21.95 -28.56 -28.34
C PRO A 201 -23.21 -28.61 -29.22
N PRO A 202 -24.27 -27.85 -28.89
CA PRO A 202 -25.45 -27.77 -29.74
C PRO A 202 -25.12 -27.03 -31.04
N GLU A 203 -25.80 -27.39 -32.13
CA GLU A 203 -25.57 -26.78 -33.46
C GLU A 203 -25.81 -25.26 -33.48
N THR A 204 -26.61 -24.73 -32.55
CA THR A 204 -26.90 -23.30 -32.40
C THR A 204 -25.82 -22.54 -31.62
N LEU A 205 -24.86 -23.23 -30.99
CA LEU A 205 -23.83 -22.61 -30.16
C LEU A 205 -23.00 -21.55 -30.91
N PRO A 206 -22.51 -21.80 -32.14
CA PRO A 206 -21.72 -20.79 -32.87
C PRO A 206 -22.49 -19.50 -33.10
N VAL A 207 -23.78 -19.60 -33.43
CA VAL A 207 -24.66 -18.43 -33.63
C VAL A 207 -24.81 -17.63 -32.34
N LEU A 208 -25.01 -18.31 -31.20
CA LEU A 208 -25.11 -17.66 -29.89
C LEU A 208 -23.81 -16.96 -29.48
N VAL A 209 -22.65 -17.57 -29.75
CA VAL A 209 -21.34 -16.97 -29.49
C VAL A 209 -21.14 -15.72 -30.34
N ASP A 210 -21.53 -15.76 -31.62
CA ASP A 210 -21.46 -14.61 -32.52
C ASP A 210 -22.43 -13.47 -32.12
N ASP A 211 -23.63 -13.81 -31.67
CA ASP A 211 -24.59 -12.84 -31.15
C ASP A 211 -24.07 -12.15 -29.88
N LEU A 212 -23.48 -12.92 -28.95
CA LEU A 212 -22.81 -12.38 -27.76
C LEU A 212 -21.64 -11.46 -28.12
N ALA A 213 -20.82 -11.87 -29.09
CA ALA A 213 -19.71 -11.05 -29.57
C ALA A 213 -20.20 -9.74 -30.21
N ARG A 214 -21.27 -9.80 -31.02
CA ARG A 214 -21.91 -8.61 -31.60
C ARG A 214 -22.49 -7.69 -30.54
N ALA A 215 -23.23 -8.22 -29.56
CA ALA A 215 -23.80 -7.42 -28.48
C ALA A 215 -22.73 -6.71 -27.63
N ALA A 216 -21.61 -7.39 -27.35
CA ALA A 216 -20.50 -6.80 -26.62
C ALA A 216 -19.80 -5.68 -27.41
N ARG A 217 -19.58 -5.88 -28.72
CA ARG A 217 -19.02 -4.84 -29.61
C ARG A 217 -19.94 -3.62 -29.72
N GLN A 218 -21.24 -3.84 -29.92
CA GLN A 218 -22.23 -2.76 -29.96
C GLN A 218 -22.21 -1.95 -28.66
N SER A 219 -22.23 -2.64 -27.51
CA SER A 219 -22.19 -1.96 -26.20
C SER A 219 -20.91 -1.13 -26.00
N ALA A 220 -19.78 -1.59 -26.57
CA ALA A 220 -18.51 -0.86 -26.51
C ALA A 220 -18.53 0.39 -27.43
N GLU A 221 -19.17 0.30 -28.60
CA GLU A 221 -19.37 1.43 -29.51
C GLU A 221 -20.32 2.47 -28.93
N ASP A 222 -21.44 2.04 -28.34
CA ASP A 222 -22.41 2.92 -27.68
C ASP A 222 -21.74 3.72 -26.54
N LEU A 223 -20.85 3.08 -25.76
CA LEU A 223 -20.05 3.76 -24.73
C LEU A 223 -19.11 4.83 -25.31
N ARG A 224 -18.54 4.61 -26.49
CA ARG A 224 -17.71 5.62 -27.18
C ARG A 224 -18.56 6.77 -27.73
N GLY A 225 -19.75 6.46 -28.23
CA GLY A 225 -20.70 7.43 -28.77
C GLY A 225 -21.26 8.38 -27.70
N ALA A 226 -21.65 7.84 -26.55
CA ALA A 226 -22.28 8.61 -25.46
C ALA A 226 -21.38 9.74 -24.93
N GLU A 227 -20.06 9.56 -24.90
CA GLU A 227 -19.11 10.60 -24.49
C GLU A 227 -18.98 11.71 -25.53
N THR A 228 -19.00 11.36 -26.82
CA THR A 228 -18.93 12.34 -27.91
C THR A 228 -20.14 13.26 -27.90
N GLU A 229 -21.32 12.70 -27.63
CA GLU A 229 -22.56 13.46 -27.49
C GLU A 229 -22.54 14.36 -26.25
N ALA A 230 -22.09 13.86 -25.11
CA ALA A 230 -21.94 14.65 -23.89
C ALA A 230 -20.97 15.83 -24.06
N LEU A 231 -19.82 15.60 -24.72
CA LEU A 231 -18.84 16.66 -25.04
C LEU A 231 -19.42 17.69 -26.01
N ALA A 232 -20.14 17.25 -27.05
CA ALA A 232 -20.77 18.17 -28.01
C ALA A 232 -21.80 19.08 -27.35
N ILE A 233 -22.59 18.55 -26.41
CA ILE A 233 -23.54 19.34 -25.61
C ILE A 233 -22.80 20.36 -24.75
N GLN A 234 -21.73 19.96 -24.05
CA GLN A 234 -20.95 20.88 -23.21
C GLN A 234 -20.31 22.01 -24.02
N VAL A 235 -19.72 21.69 -25.18
CA VAL A 235 -19.14 22.69 -26.10
C VAL A 235 -20.21 23.65 -26.58
N LYS A 236 -21.38 23.15 -26.97
CA LYS A 236 -22.51 24.00 -27.39
C LYS A 236 -22.98 24.93 -26.27
N VAL A 237 -23.13 24.43 -25.04
CA VAL A 237 -23.51 25.25 -23.88
C VAL A 237 -22.47 26.33 -23.56
N LEU A 238 -21.17 26.01 -23.71
CA LEU A 238 -20.08 26.99 -23.57
C LEU A 238 -20.11 28.06 -24.66
N GLN A 239 -20.35 27.67 -25.92
CA GLN A 239 -20.51 28.61 -27.04
C GLN A 239 -21.73 29.52 -26.84
N ASP A 240 -22.87 28.95 -26.46
CA ASP A 240 -24.10 29.72 -26.19
C ASP A 240 -23.87 30.71 -25.04
N ARG A 241 -23.12 30.33 -24.00
CA ARG A 241 -22.77 31.20 -22.88
C ARG A 241 -21.79 32.32 -23.27
N LEU A 242 -20.77 32.01 -24.07
CA LEU A 242 -19.83 33.01 -24.59
C LEU A 242 -20.51 34.04 -25.48
N HIS A 243 -21.50 33.61 -26.28
CA HIS A 243 -22.30 34.49 -27.12
C HIS A 243 -23.26 35.36 -26.29
N GLN A 244 -23.86 34.82 -25.22
CA GLN A 244 -24.68 35.59 -24.28
C GLN A 244 -23.87 36.62 -23.47
N GLU A 245 -22.60 36.31 -23.15
CA GLU A 245 -21.70 37.22 -22.44
C GLU A 245 -21.07 38.28 -23.39
N GLY A 246 -21.34 38.21 -24.70
CA GLY A 246 -20.89 39.20 -25.69
C GLY A 246 -19.39 39.15 -26.00
N ILE A 247 -18.74 38.01 -25.73
CA ILE A 247 -17.28 37.83 -25.86
C ILE A 247 -16.91 37.23 -27.23
N ALA A 248 -17.91 36.77 -28.01
CA ALA A 248 -17.75 36.13 -29.32
C ALA A 248 -18.54 36.86 -30.42
#